data_AF-A0A3B0WMZ9-F1
#
_entry.id   AF-A0A3B0WMZ9-F1
#
_cell.length_a   1.000
_cell.length_b   1.000
_cell.length_c   1.000
_cell.angle_alpha   90.00
_cell.angle_beta   90.00
_cell.angle_gamma   90.00
#
_symmetry.space_group_name_H-M   'P 1'
#
loop_
_entity.id
_entity.type
_entity.pdbx_description
1 polymer ?
#
loop_
_entity_poly.entity_id
_entity_poly.type
_entity_poly.pdbx_seq_one_letter_code
_entity_poly.pdbx_strand_id
1 'polypeptide(L)'
;MRTKLQSCIFASAFSLAYSGMALSATAFDHTDLYNAGGVTLTAPAPAPVNPPGGGMGGMGGMGGMGGGGGGGGAPAPVISFVEWDFNILNDGYDPATESITSALISLELVDDNQDPGNALIEIAKLTAGNTVFDTFTVVAGTQTFTLNSFATLSDTGILSMKLEAVEGDFVFNYAKLEVHDVYAPAVPVPAAVWLFGSGLLGLIGVARTRKQT
;
A
#
# COMPACT_ATOMS: atom_id res chain seq x y z
N MET A 1 -50.42 -41.96 50.00
CA MET A 1 -49.17 -42.75 49.94
C MET A 1 -48.00 -41.79 50.01
N ARG A 2 -47.14 -41.92 51.02
CA ARG A 2 -45.94 -41.10 51.23
C ARG A 2 -44.76 -41.76 50.53
N THR A 3 -44.04 -41.02 49.69
CA THR A 3 -42.71 -41.40 49.21
C THR A 3 -41.77 -40.21 49.39
N LYS A 4 -41.03 -40.26 50.51
CA LYS A 4 -39.74 -39.57 50.65
C LYS A 4 -38.67 -40.58 50.22
N LEU A 5 -37.77 -40.20 49.33
CA LEU A 5 -36.44 -40.80 49.24
C LEU A 5 -35.44 -39.71 48.87
N GLN A 6 -34.58 -39.42 49.84
CA GLN A 6 -33.43 -38.53 49.77
C GLN A 6 -32.45 -39.02 48.70
N SER A 7 -31.84 -38.11 47.95
CA SER A 7 -30.60 -38.41 47.23
C SER A 7 -29.52 -37.41 47.62
N CYS A 8 -28.40 -37.99 48.00
CA CYS A 8 -27.31 -37.39 48.74
C CYS A 8 -26.47 -36.48 47.85
N ILE A 9 -26.16 -35.31 48.40
CA ILE A 9 -25.11 -34.41 47.96
C ILE A 9 -23.78 -35.09 48.29
N PHE A 10 -23.03 -35.52 47.27
CA PHE A 10 -21.61 -35.83 47.40
C PHE A 10 -20.82 -34.75 46.67
N ALA A 11 -20.39 -33.76 47.45
CA ALA A 11 -19.35 -32.82 47.05
C ALA A 11 -18.00 -33.53 47.16
N SER A 12 -17.43 -33.94 46.02
CA SER A 12 -16.03 -34.35 45.94
C SER A 12 -15.17 -33.12 45.64
N ALA A 13 -14.63 -32.52 46.69
CA ALA A 13 -13.57 -31.54 46.59
C ALA A 13 -12.26 -32.26 46.19
N PHE A 14 -11.90 -32.23 44.91
CA PHE A 14 -10.58 -32.63 44.45
C PHE A 14 -9.71 -31.38 44.37
N SER A 15 -9.10 -31.03 45.50
CA SER A 15 -8.02 -30.05 45.59
C SER A 15 -6.73 -30.76 45.21
N LEU A 16 -6.31 -30.65 43.94
CA LEU A 16 -4.93 -30.93 43.57
C LEU A 16 -4.13 -29.64 43.74
N ALA A 17 -3.32 -29.62 44.79
CA ALA A 17 -2.22 -28.70 44.95
C ALA A 17 -1.19 -28.96 43.84
N TYR A 18 -1.27 -28.21 42.75
CA TYR A 18 -0.18 -28.11 41.78
C TYR A 18 0.78 -27.02 42.27
N SER A 19 1.73 -27.44 43.10
CA SER A 19 2.80 -26.60 43.62
C SER A 19 3.94 -26.53 42.60
N GLY A 20 4.24 -25.32 42.13
CA GLY A 20 5.62 -24.91 41.87
C GLY A 20 6.30 -25.44 40.61
N MET A 21 5.74 -25.17 39.44
CA MET A 21 6.57 -24.80 38.29
C MET A 21 6.00 -23.50 37.72
N ALA A 22 6.61 -22.39 38.12
CA ALA A 22 6.50 -21.16 37.35
C ALA A 22 7.19 -21.42 36.00
N LEU A 23 6.44 -21.95 35.03
CA LEU A 23 6.72 -21.63 33.64
C LEU A 23 6.58 -20.12 33.59
N SER A 24 7.73 -19.44 33.58
CA SER A 24 7.84 -18.10 33.04
C SER A 24 7.40 -18.21 31.58
N ALA A 25 6.09 -18.14 31.36
CA ALA A 25 5.59 -17.53 30.15
C ALA A 25 6.13 -16.10 30.23
N THR A 26 7.35 -15.91 29.71
CA THR A 26 7.64 -14.68 28.99
C THR A 26 6.47 -14.53 28.05
N ALA A 27 5.53 -13.68 28.44
CA ALA A 27 4.45 -13.26 27.58
C ALA A 27 5.16 -12.91 26.28
N PHE A 28 4.92 -13.71 25.25
CA PHE A 28 5.14 -13.26 23.90
C PHE A 28 4.15 -12.12 23.79
N ASP A 29 4.64 -10.91 24.07
CA ASP A 29 3.85 -9.72 24.01
C ASP A 29 3.49 -9.54 22.55
N HIS A 30 2.32 -10.06 22.19
CA HIS A 30 1.80 -10.03 20.83
C HIS A 30 1.43 -8.60 20.40
N THR A 31 1.75 -7.59 21.22
CA THR A 31 1.60 -6.18 20.88
C THR A 31 2.82 -5.61 20.13
N ASP A 32 3.97 -6.30 20.11
CA ASP A 32 5.16 -5.84 19.33
C ASP A 32 5.12 -6.23 17.84
N LEU A 33 4.13 -7.02 17.39
CA LEU A 33 4.00 -7.42 15.98
C LEU A 33 2.98 -6.61 15.17
N TYR A 34 2.19 -5.75 15.82
CA TYR A 34 1.45 -4.70 15.12
C TYR A 34 2.26 -3.41 15.23
N ASN A 35 3.43 -3.42 14.59
CA ASN A 35 4.08 -2.17 14.25
C ASN A 35 3.15 -1.46 13.25
N ALA A 36 2.24 -0.64 13.75
CA ALA A 36 1.47 0.35 12.99
C ALA A 36 2.38 1.48 12.45
N GLY A 37 3.65 1.16 12.20
CA GLY A 37 4.61 1.99 11.50
C GLY A 37 4.24 1.99 10.04
N GLY A 38 3.27 2.83 9.68
CA GLY A 38 2.94 3.07 8.28
C GLY A 38 4.20 3.49 7.52
N VAL A 39 4.43 2.87 6.37
CA VAL A 39 5.52 3.25 5.49
C VAL A 39 5.14 4.55 4.81
N THR A 40 5.99 5.57 4.97
CA THR A 40 5.84 6.86 4.30
C THR A 40 6.91 6.97 3.24
N LEU A 41 6.50 7.01 1.98
CA LEU A 41 7.38 7.26 0.85
C LEU A 41 7.08 8.63 0.25
N THR A 42 8.14 9.37 -0.06
CA THR A 42 8.05 10.63 -0.81
C THR A 42 8.75 10.46 -2.14
N ALA A 43 7.99 10.56 -3.23
CA ALA A 43 8.54 10.66 -4.57
C ALA A 43 8.77 12.16 -4.87
N PRO A 44 10.02 12.60 -5.09
CA PRO A 44 10.27 13.97 -5.51
C PRO A 44 9.65 14.21 -6.90
N ALA A 45 9.28 15.46 -7.21
CA ALA A 45 9.00 15.81 -8.60
C ALA A 45 10.17 15.35 -9.48
N PRO A 46 9.90 14.62 -10.58
CA PRO A 46 10.94 14.32 -11.53
C PRO A 46 11.49 15.61 -12.11
N ALA A 47 12.77 15.56 -12.49
CA ALA A 47 13.43 16.71 -13.08
C ALA A 47 12.58 17.26 -14.23
N PRO A 48 12.40 18.59 -14.32
CA PRO A 48 11.57 19.18 -15.36
C PRO A 48 12.05 18.68 -16.71
N VAL A 49 11.15 18.04 -17.45
CA VAL A 49 11.43 17.57 -18.80
C VAL A 49 11.54 18.84 -19.63
N ASN A 50 12.76 19.26 -19.97
CA ASN A 50 12.95 20.39 -20.85
C ASN A 50 12.12 20.13 -22.11
N PRO A 51 11.16 21.02 -22.47
CA PRO A 51 10.36 20.81 -23.66
C PRO A 51 11.32 20.58 -24.84
N PRO A 52 11.03 19.62 -25.73
CA PRO A 52 11.93 19.24 -26.81
C PRO A 52 12.36 20.51 -27.52
N GLY A 53 13.65 20.85 -27.34
CA GLY A 53 14.18 22.18 -27.60
C GLY A 53 13.68 22.67 -28.94
N GLY A 54 12.81 23.68 -28.90
CA GLY A 54 12.42 24.44 -30.07
C GLY A 54 13.69 25.07 -30.61
N GLY A 55 14.39 24.34 -31.48
CA GLY A 55 15.61 24.76 -32.11
C GLY A 55 15.29 26.08 -32.79
N MET A 56 15.77 27.17 -32.20
CA MET A 56 15.74 28.48 -32.82
C MET A 56 16.65 28.38 -34.05
N GLY A 57 16.05 27.98 -35.17
CA GLY A 57 16.66 27.96 -36.48
C GLY A 57 17.16 29.36 -36.78
N GLY A 58 18.49 29.48 -36.89
CA GLY A 58 19.16 30.71 -37.27
C GLY A 58 18.56 31.26 -38.56
N MET A 59 18.02 32.46 -38.48
CA MET A 59 17.61 33.23 -39.64
C MET A 59 18.86 33.70 -40.39
N GLY A 60 19.16 33.01 -41.49
CA GLY A 60 20.04 33.48 -42.54
C GLY A 60 19.49 33.05 -43.89
N GLY A 61 18.88 33.97 -44.65
CA GLY A 61 18.53 33.70 -46.04
C GLY A 61 17.30 34.45 -46.54
N MET A 62 17.53 35.57 -47.21
CA MET A 62 16.56 36.30 -48.02
C MET A 62 16.06 35.49 -49.22
N GLY A 63 14.77 35.68 -49.58
CA GLY A 63 14.31 35.63 -50.97
C GLY A 63 13.51 34.38 -51.38
N GLY A 64 12.20 34.55 -51.58
CA GLY A 64 11.39 33.53 -52.25
C GLY A 64 9.89 33.70 -52.03
N MET A 65 9.25 34.53 -52.84
CA MET A 65 7.79 34.55 -52.99
C MET A 65 7.34 33.27 -53.71
N GLY A 66 6.48 32.46 -53.07
CA GLY A 66 5.88 31.28 -53.70
C GLY A 66 4.76 30.74 -52.83
N GLY A 67 3.52 30.94 -53.28
CA GLY A 67 2.31 30.61 -52.54
C GLY A 67 2.08 29.12 -52.30
N GLY A 68 1.26 28.85 -51.27
CA GLY A 68 0.82 27.52 -50.89
C GLY A 68 0.34 27.53 -49.44
N GLY A 69 -0.81 28.16 -49.18
CA GLY A 69 -1.42 28.21 -47.85
C GLY A 69 -2.04 26.87 -47.49
N GLY A 70 -1.19 25.93 -47.07
CA GLY A 70 -1.56 24.61 -46.55
C GLY A 70 -2.39 24.71 -45.28
N GLY A 71 -3.35 23.80 -45.14
CA GLY A 71 -4.20 23.69 -43.96
C GLY A 71 -3.35 23.64 -42.71
N GLY A 72 -3.50 24.66 -41.85
CA GLY A 72 -2.95 24.68 -40.51
C GLY A 72 -3.56 23.54 -39.72
N GLY A 73 -2.87 22.40 -39.69
CA GLY A 73 -3.10 21.39 -38.68
C GLY A 73 -2.93 22.09 -37.34
N ALA A 74 -4.01 22.16 -36.56
CA ALA A 74 -3.96 22.71 -35.22
C ALA A 74 -2.78 22.03 -34.50
N PRO A 75 -1.90 22.79 -33.83
CA PRO A 75 -0.81 22.20 -33.07
C PRO A 75 -1.40 21.13 -32.15
N ALA A 76 -0.85 19.92 -32.20
CA ALA A 76 -1.25 18.87 -31.30
C ALA A 76 -1.08 19.39 -29.86
N PRO A 77 -2.07 19.18 -28.96
CA PRO A 77 -1.95 19.63 -27.59
C PRO A 77 -0.69 19.02 -26.98
N VAL A 78 0.18 19.87 -26.44
CA VAL A 78 1.33 19.42 -25.65
C VAL A 78 0.75 18.95 -24.32
N ILE A 79 0.47 17.66 -24.22
CA ILE A 79 0.08 17.05 -22.96
C ILE A 79 1.33 16.97 -22.06
N SER A 80 1.33 17.70 -20.95
CA SER A 80 2.33 17.54 -19.90
C SER A 80 1.88 16.42 -18.97
N PHE A 81 2.73 15.42 -18.80
CA PHE A 81 2.49 14.36 -17.83
C PHE A 81 3.76 14.04 -17.07
N VAL A 82 3.57 13.46 -15.90
CA VAL A 82 4.63 13.01 -15.02
C VAL A 82 4.34 11.60 -14.54
N GLU A 83 5.35 10.74 -14.61
CA GLU A 83 5.30 9.36 -14.14
C GLU A 83 6.30 9.16 -13.00
N TRP A 84 5.89 8.42 -11.98
CA TRP A 84 6.75 8.05 -10.86
C TRP A 84 6.31 6.72 -10.25
N ASP A 85 7.22 6.06 -9.54
CA ASP A 85 6.95 4.82 -8.83
C ASP A 85 7.13 5.00 -7.33
N PHE A 86 6.21 4.43 -6.55
CA PHE A 86 6.45 4.13 -5.14
C PHE A 86 6.93 2.70 -5.01
N ASN A 87 8.08 2.48 -4.38
CA ASN A 87 8.64 1.15 -4.12
C ASN A 87 8.86 0.96 -2.61
N ILE A 88 7.95 0.22 -1.98
CA ILE A 88 7.96 -0.05 -0.53
C ILE A 88 8.77 -1.31 -0.17
N LEU A 89 9.29 -2.05 -1.15
CA LEU A 89 10.13 -3.23 -0.89
C LEU A 89 11.41 -2.87 -0.12
N ASN A 90 11.92 -1.66 -0.36
CA ASN A 90 13.10 -1.15 0.34
C ASN A 90 12.84 -0.81 1.82
N ASP A 91 11.57 -0.70 2.20
CA ASP A 91 11.13 -0.39 3.57
C ASP A 91 10.73 -1.65 4.35
N GLY A 92 11.01 -2.83 3.79
CA GLY A 92 10.80 -4.13 4.45
C GLY A 92 9.47 -4.81 4.14
N TYR A 93 8.66 -4.25 3.24
CA TYR A 93 7.44 -4.92 2.78
C TYR A 93 7.77 -6.20 1.99
N ASP A 94 7.14 -7.31 2.35
CA ASP A 94 7.25 -8.58 1.63
C ASP A 94 5.92 -9.00 0.97
N PRO A 95 5.77 -8.84 -0.36
CA PRO A 95 4.52 -9.20 -1.05
C PRO A 95 4.20 -10.70 -1.00
N ALA A 96 5.16 -11.57 -0.64
CA ALA A 96 4.89 -12.99 -0.49
C ALA A 96 4.18 -13.35 0.81
N THR A 97 4.30 -12.51 1.84
CA THR A 97 3.81 -12.80 3.19
C THR A 97 2.90 -11.72 3.77
N GLU A 98 2.83 -10.56 3.15
CA GLU A 98 2.09 -9.40 3.64
C GLU A 98 1.14 -8.84 2.59
N SER A 99 0.04 -8.27 3.05
CA SER A 99 -0.97 -7.62 2.19
C SER A 99 -1.29 -6.22 2.68
N ILE A 100 -1.51 -5.31 1.74
CA ILE A 100 -1.88 -3.93 2.04
C ILE A 100 -3.39 -3.79 1.99
N THR A 101 -3.95 -3.28 3.07
CA THR A 101 -5.40 -3.11 3.19
C THR A 101 -5.84 -1.66 2.98
N SER A 102 -4.97 -0.69 3.25
CA SER A 102 -5.23 0.72 2.94
C SER A 102 -3.95 1.52 2.66
N ALA A 103 -4.06 2.57 1.86
CA ALA A 103 -3.03 3.57 1.65
C ALA A 103 -3.63 4.89 1.19
N LEU A 104 -2.96 5.98 1.53
CA LEU A 104 -3.31 7.34 1.13
C LEU A 104 -2.22 7.87 0.20
N ILE A 105 -2.65 8.53 -0.88
CA ILE A 105 -1.76 9.31 -1.74
C ILE A 105 -2.05 10.79 -1.51
N SER A 106 -1.00 11.56 -1.27
CA SER A 106 -1.06 13.02 -1.25
C SER A 106 -0.20 13.58 -2.38
N LEU A 107 -0.75 14.52 -3.15
CA LEU A 107 -0.06 15.24 -4.21
C LEU A 107 0.04 16.70 -3.80
N GLU A 108 1.24 17.27 -3.86
CA GLU A 108 1.43 18.71 -3.70
C GLU A 108 1.47 19.37 -5.08
N LEU A 109 0.44 20.17 -5.37
CA LEU A 109 0.27 20.87 -6.64
C LEU A 109 0.26 22.37 -6.40
N VAL A 110 0.84 23.13 -7.32
CA VAL A 110 0.82 24.59 -7.31
C VAL A 110 0.35 25.05 -8.68
N ASP A 111 -0.75 25.80 -8.69
CA ASP A 111 -1.22 26.59 -9.82
C ASP A 111 -0.09 27.56 -10.23
N ASP A 112 0.32 27.51 -11.50
CA ASP A 112 1.41 28.35 -12.01
C ASP A 112 0.94 29.78 -12.37
N ASN A 113 -0.36 29.98 -12.48
CA ASN A 113 -1.03 31.25 -12.71
C ASN A 113 -1.32 31.93 -11.38
N GLN A 114 -0.36 32.74 -10.92
CA GLN A 114 -0.63 33.79 -9.94
C GLN A 114 -1.47 34.95 -10.50
N ASP A 115 -2.20 34.78 -11.61
CA ASP A 115 -2.96 35.87 -12.22
C ASP A 115 -4.41 35.89 -11.67
N PRO A 116 -4.73 36.77 -10.70
CA PRO A 116 -6.03 36.78 -10.02
C PRO A 116 -7.23 37.09 -10.94
N GLY A 117 -6.98 37.44 -12.21
CA GLY A 117 -8.01 37.73 -13.20
C GLY A 117 -8.33 36.58 -14.16
N ASN A 118 -7.55 35.50 -14.19
CA ASN A 118 -7.70 34.42 -15.15
C ASN A 118 -7.55 33.05 -14.49
N ALA A 119 -8.53 32.71 -13.64
CA ALA A 119 -8.69 31.35 -13.12
C ALA A 119 -9.17 30.44 -14.26
N LEU A 120 -8.26 30.09 -15.18
CA LEU A 120 -8.50 28.97 -16.07
C LEU A 120 -8.67 27.72 -15.20
N ILE A 121 -9.64 26.88 -15.56
CA ILE A 121 -9.86 25.64 -14.83
C ILE A 121 -8.71 24.71 -15.20
N GLU A 122 -7.87 24.40 -14.23
CA GLU A 122 -6.86 23.35 -14.37
C GLU A 122 -7.49 22.01 -14.03
N ILE A 123 -7.33 21.03 -14.92
CA ILE A 123 -7.84 19.68 -14.72
C ILE A 123 -6.67 18.71 -14.83
N ALA A 124 -6.52 17.86 -13.81
CA ALA A 124 -5.55 16.79 -13.79
C ALA A 124 -6.23 15.42 -13.78
N LYS A 125 -5.55 14.44 -14.38
CA LYS A 125 -5.95 13.04 -14.38
C LYS A 125 -4.87 12.20 -13.71
N LEU A 126 -5.22 11.52 -12.62
CA LEU A 126 -4.35 10.60 -11.90
C LEU A 126 -4.63 9.17 -12.35
N THR A 127 -3.59 8.45 -12.75
CA THR A 127 -3.65 7.05 -13.18
C THR A 127 -2.72 6.22 -12.31
N ALA A 128 -3.17 5.04 -11.89
CA ALA A 128 -2.36 4.04 -11.22
C ALA A 128 -2.25 2.80 -12.14
N GLY A 129 -1.04 2.50 -12.61
CA GLY A 129 -0.83 1.53 -13.67
C GLY A 129 -1.65 1.85 -14.92
N ASN A 130 -2.62 0.99 -15.26
CA ASN A 130 -3.49 1.14 -16.42
C ASN A 130 -4.89 1.68 -16.08
N THR A 131 -5.14 1.99 -14.80
CA THR A 131 -6.47 2.38 -14.32
C THR A 131 -6.48 3.87 -14.01
N VAL A 132 -7.39 4.61 -14.64
CA VAL A 132 -7.65 6.01 -14.25
C VAL A 132 -8.26 5.98 -12.86
N PHE A 133 -7.55 6.60 -11.92
CA PHE A 133 -7.94 6.65 -10.53
C PHE A 133 -8.92 7.80 -10.29
N ASP A 134 -8.57 9.00 -10.75
CA ASP A 134 -9.42 10.18 -10.63
C ASP A 134 -9.14 11.22 -11.73
N THR A 135 -10.09 12.11 -11.95
CA THR A 135 -9.94 13.33 -12.75
C THR A 135 -10.53 14.49 -11.95
N PHE A 136 -9.68 15.45 -11.57
CA PHE A 136 -10.01 16.47 -10.58
C PHE A 136 -9.52 17.85 -11.02
N THR A 137 -10.20 18.88 -10.51
CA THR A 137 -9.73 20.26 -10.66
C THR A 137 -8.53 20.50 -9.76
N VAL A 138 -7.45 21.03 -10.32
CA VAL A 138 -6.27 21.39 -9.55
C VAL A 138 -6.57 22.65 -8.75
N VAL A 139 -6.25 22.59 -7.47
CA VAL A 139 -6.31 23.71 -6.53
C VAL A 139 -4.95 23.72 -5.83
N ALA A 140 -4.37 24.91 -5.66
CA ALA A 140 -3.09 25.03 -4.99
C ALA A 140 -3.11 24.40 -3.58
N GLY A 141 -2.09 23.57 -3.31
CA GLY A 141 -1.90 22.86 -2.05
C GLY A 141 -1.91 21.35 -2.18
N THR A 142 -2.12 20.68 -1.05
CA THR A 142 -2.09 19.22 -0.95
C THR A 142 -3.45 18.61 -1.28
N GLN A 143 -3.51 17.80 -2.33
CA GLN A 143 -4.67 17.00 -2.71
C GLN A 143 -4.48 15.55 -2.22
N THR A 144 -5.45 15.01 -1.47
CA THR A 144 -5.34 13.66 -0.90
C THR A 144 -6.40 12.71 -1.46
N PHE A 145 -5.97 11.51 -1.81
CA PHE A 145 -6.75 10.46 -2.47
C PHE A 145 -6.65 9.15 -1.68
N THR A 146 -7.79 8.50 -1.43
CA THR A 146 -7.84 7.16 -0.82
C THR A 146 -7.92 6.11 -1.91
N LEU A 147 -6.89 5.29 -2.04
CA LEU A 147 -6.89 4.17 -2.97
C LEU A 147 -7.86 3.08 -2.48
N ASN A 148 -8.77 2.62 -3.35
CA ASN A 148 -9.76 1.58 -2.99
C ASN A 148 -9.36 0.18 -3.49
N SER A 149 -8.30 0.09 -4.32
CA SER A 149 -7.80 -1.16 -4.85
C SER A 149 -6.28 -1.15 -4.78
N PHE A 150 -5.72 -2.08 -4.03
CA PHE A 150 -4.29 -2.24 -3.81
C PHE A 150 -3.70 -3.46 -4.49
N ALA A 151 -4.47 -4.18 -5.31
CA ALA A 151 -4.04 -5.48 -5.84
C ALA A 151 -2.62 -5.40 -6.45
N THR A 152 -2.35 -4.39 -7.27
CA THR A 152 -1.01 -4.20 -7.87
C THR A 152 0.08 -3.84 -6.84
N LEU A 153 -0.22 -2.97 -5.87
CA LEU A 153 0.74 -2.58 -4.83
C LEU A 153 1.01 -3.74 -3.86
N SER A 154 -0.01 -4.50 -3.48
CA SER A 154 0.10 -5.68 -2.62
C SER A 154 0.85 -6.83 -3.31
N ASP A 155 0.63 -7.05 -4.61
CA ASP A 155 1.25 -8.17 -5.31
C ASP A 155 2.73 -7.93 -5.63
N THR A 156 3.14 -6.67 -5.80
CA THR A 156 4.49 -6.32 -6.30
C THR A 156 5.31 -5.46 -5.35
N GLY A 157 4.70 -4.80 -4.37
CA GLY A 157 5.33 -3.76 -3.56
C GLY A 157 5.68 -2.50 -4.35
N ILE A 158 5.20 -2.37 -5.60
CA ILE A 158 5.46 -1.23 -6.49
C ILE A 158 4.13 -0.66 -6.97
N LEU A 159 3.99 0.66 -6.89
CA LEU A 159 2.85 1.39 -7.43
C LEU A 159 3.34 2.46 -8.41
N SER A 160 3.12 2.21 -9.69
CA SER A 160 3.37 3.16 -10.77
C SER A 160 2.21 4.13 -10.92
N MET A 161 2.53 5.42 -10.87
CA MET A 161 1.59 6.51 -10.93
C MET A 161 1.89 7.41 -12.13
N LYS A 162 0.82 7.96 -12.72
CA LYS A 162 0.90 8.98 -13.75
C LYS A 162 -0.07 10.12 -13.45
N LEU A 163 0.42 11.35 -13.43
CA LEU A 163 -0.38 12.56 -13.36
C LEU A 163 -0.28 13.29 -14.69
N GLU A 164 -1.41 13.58 -15.32
CA GLU A 164 -1.51 14.18 -16.64
C GLU A 164 -2.35 15.46 -16.55
N ALA A 165 -1.84 16.57 -17.08
CA ALA A 165 -2.63 17.78 -17.26
C ALA A 165 -3.60 17.59 -18.44
N VAL A 166 -4.89 17.60 -18.14
CA VAL A 166 -5.98 17.48 -19.11
C VAL A 166 -6.37 18.86 -19.65
N GLU A 167 -6.40 19.86 -18.77
CA GLU A 167 -6.69 21.26 -19.09
C GLU A 167 -5.83 22.16 -18.19
N GLY A 168 -5.35 23.28 -18.75
CA GLY A 168 -4.42 24.18 -18.06
C GLY A 168 -3.00 23.63 -17.93
N ASP A 169 -2.21 24.33 -17.13
CA ASP A 169 -0.87 24.02 -16.70
C ASP A 169 -0.83 24.07 -15.16
N PHE A 170 0.04 23.28 -14.54
CA PHE A 170 0.26 23.32 -13.10
C PHE A 170 1.63 22.76 -12.78
N VAL A 171 2.17 23.13 -11.62
CA VAL A 171 3.41 22.61 -11.08
C VAL A 171 3.13 21.44 -10.15
N PHE A 172 3.70 20.29 -10.47
CA PHE A 172 3.77 19.14 -9.56
C PHE A 172 5.05 19.22 -8.73
N ASN A 173 4.94 19.30 -7.40
CA ASN A 173 6.09 19.44 -6.50
C ASN A 173 6.58 18.09 -5.95
N TYR A 174 5.66 17.28 -5.42
CA TYR A 174 5.97 15.93 -4.93
C TYR A 174 4.69 15.12 -4.76
N ALA A 175 4.87 13.80 -4.67
CA ALA A 175 3.83 12.88 -4.23
C ALA A 175 4.30 12.11 -2.99
N LYS A 176 3.36 11.82 -2.10
CA LYS A 176 3.57 11.05 -0.88
C LYS A 176 2.62 9.85 -0.86
N LEU A 177 3.13 8.68 -0.52
CA LEU A 177 2.33 7.48 -0.25
C LEU A 177 2.46 7.16 1.23
N GLU A 178 1.33 7.05 1.93
CA GLU A 178 1.23 6.55 3.29
C GLU A 178 0.50 5.21 3.25
N VAL A 179 1.21 4.12 3.54
CA VAL A 179 0.62 2.79 3.62
C VAL A 179 0.17 2.52 5.05
N HIS A 180 -1.09 2.11 5.23
CA HIS A 180 -1.66 1.76 6.52
C HIS A 180 -2.06 0.28 6.54
N ASP A 181 -2.05 -0.29 7.73
CA ASP A 181 -2.58 -1.63 8.00
C ASP A 181 -2.00 -2.72 7.07
N VAL A 182 -0.69 -2.99 7.27
CA VAL A 182 -0.02 -4.16 6.69
C VAL A 182 -0.49 -5.39 7.43
N TYR A 183 -1.24 -6.24 6.73
CA TYR A 183 -1.74 -7.49 7.28
C TYR A 183 -0.84 -8.64 6.85
N ALA A 184 -0.08 -9.18 7.81
CA ALA A 184 0.55 -10.48 7.70
C ALA A 184 -0.44 -11.55 8.20
N PRO A 185 -1.04 -12.38 7.32
CA PRO A 185 -1.87 -13.49 7.79
C PRO A 185 -1.04 -14.34 8.73
N ALA A 186 -1.56 -14.56 9.95
CA ALA A 186 -0.96 -15.51 10.87
C ALA A 186 -0.93 -16.87 10.16
N VAL A 187 0.27 -17.30 9.73
CA VAL A 187 0.45 -18.62 9.16
C VAL A 187 0.01 -19.59 10.24
N PRO A 188 -1.06 -20.38 10.02
CA PRO A 188 -1.49 -21.32 11.03
C PRO A 188 -0.29 -22.21 11.32
N VAL A 189 0.27 -22.11 12.53
CA VAL A 189 1.29 -23.05 12.97
C VAL A 189 0.61 -24.40 12.81
N PRO A 190 1.02 -25.23 11.83
CA PRO A 190 0.10 -26.20 11.30
C PRO A 190 -0.35 -27.12 12.42
N ALA A 191 -1.59 -27.61 12.36
CA ALA A 191 -2.05 -28.69 13.24
C ALA A 191 -1.01 -29.85 13.31
N ALA A 192 -0.13 -29.94 12.31
CA ALA A 192 1.08 -30.74 12.32
C ALA A 192 1.92 -30.59 13.58
N VAL A 193 2.13 -29.42 14.20
CA VAL A 193 2.92 -29.32 15.45
C VAL A 193 2.21 -30.05 16.60
N TRP A 194 0.89 -29.93 16.69
CA TRP A 194 0.08 -30.67 17.66
C TRP A 194 0.01 -32.18 17.36
N LEU A 195 -0.06 -32.56 16.09
CA LEU A 195 -0.02 -33.96 15.66
C LEU A 195 1.36 -34.59 15.85
N PHE A 196 2.43 -33.83 15.61
CA PHE A 196 3.80 -34.29 15.79
C PHE A 196 4.12 -34.42 17.28
N GLY A 197 3.68 -33.47 18.11
CA GLY A 197 3.81 -33.55 19.57
C GLY A 197 3.06 -34.74 20.17
N SER A 198 1.79 -34.94 19.77
CA SER A 198 0.98 -36.06 20.27
C SER A 198 1.44 -37.42 19.73
N GLY A 199 1.85 -37.48 18.46
CA GLY A 199 2.41 -38.68 17.84
C GLY A 199 3.73 -39.12 18.49
N LEU A 200 4.62 -38.18 18.79
CA LEU A 200 5.88 -38.46 19.47
C LEU A 200 5.68 -38.96 20.90
N LEU A 201 4.77 -38.34 21.67
CA LEU A 201 4.40 -38.81 23.01
C LEU A 201 3.81 -40.23 22.97
N GLY A 202 2.97 -40.52 21.97
CA GLY A 202 2.43 -41.87 21.75
C GLY A 202 3.53 -42.91 21.50
N LEU A 203 4.50 -42.58 20.66
CA LEU A 203 5.66 -43.43 20.36
C LEU A 203 6.53 -43.69 21.60
N ILE A 204 6.78 -42.67 22.42
CA ILE A 204 7.51 -42.81 23.69
C ILE A 204 6.77 -43.75 24.65
N GLY A 205 5.43 -43.63 24.73
CA GLY A 205 4.59 -44.52 25.54
C GLY A 205 4.73 -45.99 25.13
N VAL A 206 4.69 -46.28 23.83
CA VAL A 206 4.85 -47.64 23.27
C VAL A 206 6.27 -48.17 23.46
N ALA A 207 7.29 -47.33 23.37
CA ALA A 207 8.68 -47.75 23.58
C ALA A 207 8.95 -48.14 25.04
N ARG A 208 8.29 -47.48 26.01
CA ARG A 208 8.48 -47.74 27.44
C ARG A 208 7.95 -49.10 27.88
N THR A 209 6.82 -49.54 27.33
CA THR A 209 6.21 -50.84 27.69
C THR A 209 7.05 -52.03 27.26
N ARG A 210 7.85 -51.90 26.19
CA ARG A 210 8.72 -52.98 25.69
C ARG A 210 9.96 -53.24 26.53
N LYS A 211 10.33 -52.35 27.45
CA LYS A 211 11.50 -52.50 28.33
C LYS A 211 11.21 -53.23 29.65
N GLN A 212 9.93 -53.49 29.96
CA GLN A 212 9.50 -54.10 31.22
C GLN A 212 9.11 -55.59 31.10
N THR A 213 9.35 -56.19 29.94
CA THR A 213 9.29 -57.65 29.68
C THR A 213 10.67 -58.12 29.31
#